data_AF-F0YC80-F1
#
_entry.id   AF-F0YC80-F1
#
_cell.length_a   1.000
_cell.length_b   1.000
_cell.length_c   1.000
_cell.angle_alpha   90.00
_cell.angle_beta   90.00
_cell.angle_gamma   90.00
#
_symmetry.space_group_name_H-M   'P 1'
#
loop_
_entity.id
_entity.type
_entity.pdbx_description
1 polymer ?
#
loop_
_entity_poly.entity_id
_entity_poly.type
_entity_poly.pdbx_seq_one_letter_code
_entity_poly.pdbx_strand_id
1 'polypeptide(L)'
;HNAKNSTYKLGHNEFSGMFWDEFVAQYVGDATGAKAYMERERNYDYTLAKQVDAVASDVDWVASGAVTGVKNQGQCGSCWSFSTTGALEGAFEIAGNTLTSLSEQNLVDCDTTDSGCNGGLMDNAFKWIQSNGGICSEADYAYTAAKGTCKTTCDKVATLSGHTDVPSGDEDALKTAVAIGPVSIAIEADKSVFQSYSSGILDSSACGTNLDHGVLVVGYGTDDGSEYWKVKNSWGTTWGESGYVRIARGSNICGIASEPSYP
;
A
#
# COMPACT_ATOMS: atom_id res chain seq x y z
N HIS A 1 -22.68 -3.70 14.02
CA HIS A 1 -22.29 -2.46 13.32
C HIS A 1 -23.40 -1.94 12.40
N ASN A 2 -23.76 -2.68 11.35
CA ASN A 2 -24.62 -2.19 10.25
C ASN A 2 -26.02 -1.69 10.62
N ALA A 3 -26.56 -2.02 11.80
CA ALA A 3 -27.80 -1.44 12.32
C ALA A 3 -27.66 0.05 12.71
N LYS A 4 -26.42 0.56 12.83
CA LYS A 4 -26.12 1.98 13.02
C LYS A 4 -26.08 2.67 11.65
N ASN A 5 -26.50 3.94 11.59
CA ASN A 5 -26.39 4.76 10.38
C ASN A 5 -24.94 5.24 10.17
N SER A 6 -24.04 4.29 9.88
CA SER A 6 -22.61 4.53 9.64
C SER A 6 -22.31 4.66 8.14
N THR A 7 -21.35 5.53 7.84
CA THR A 7 -20.70 5.83 6.56
C THR A 7 -20.02 4.62 5.90
N TYR A 8 -19.70 3.59 6.68
CA TYR A 8 -19.17 2.32 6.19
C TYR A 8 -19.98 1.12 6.70
N LYS A 9 -19.88 0.02 5.95
CA LYS A 9 -20.48 -1.27 6.27
C LYS A 9 -19.40 -2.31 6.53
N LEU A 10 -19.68 -3.20 7.47
CA LEU A 10 -18.89 -4.41 7.72
C LEU A 10 -19.64 -5.61 7.15
N GLY A 11 -18.93 -6.63 6.71
CA GLY A 11 -19.51 -7.81 6.10
C GLY A 11 -18.75 -9.08 6.44
N HIS A 12 -19.42 -10.22 6.25
CA HIS A 12 -18.72 -11.49 6.24
C HIS A 12 -17.87 -11.59 4.98
N ASN A 13 -16.64 -12.08 5.16
CA ASN A 13 -15.68 -12.33 4.10
C ASN A 13 -14.89 -13.62 4.41
N GLU A 14 -13.90 -13.95 3.60
CA GLU A 14 -13.11 -15.18 3.76
C GLU A 14 -12.36 -15.26 5.10
N PHE A 15 -12.13 -14.14 5.79
CA PHE A 15 -11.47 -14.09 7.10
C PHE A 15 -12.43 -14.29 8.28
N SER A 16 -13.76 -14.30 8.05
CA SER A 16 -14.75 -14.36 9.13
C SER A 16 -14.72 -15.64 9.99
N GLY A 17 -14.10 -16.70 9.49
CA GLY A 17 -13.93 -17.96 10.21
C GLY A 17 -12.60 -18.10 10.95
N MET A 18 -11.69 -17.13 10.81
CA MET A 18 -10.35 -17.19 11.40
C MET A 18 -10.35 -16.64 12.83
N PHE A 19 -9.55 -17.22 13.71
CA PHE A 19 -9.25 -16.57 14.97
C PHE A 19 -8.45 -15.30 14.74
N TRP A 20 -8.62 -14.33 15.63
CA TRP A 20 -7.99 -13.02 15.52
C TRP A 20 -6.45 -13.12 15.36
N ASP A 21 -5.81 -13.91 16.21
CA ASP A 21 -4.35 -14.09 16.19
C ASP A 21 -3.87 -14.81 14.91
N GLU A 22 -4.70 -15.69 14.32
CA GLU A 22 -4.39 -16.35 13.05
C GLU A 22 -4.41 -15.36 11.88
N PHE A 23 -5.40 -14.46 11.86
CA PHE A 23 -5.50 -13.42 10.85
C PHE A 23 -4.30 -12.49 10.88
N VAL A 24 -3.94 -11.98 12.08
CA VAL A 24 -2.80 -11.09 12.25
C VAL A 24 -1.51 -11.77 11.82
N ALA A 25 -1.28 -13.02 12.25
CA ALA A 25 -0.04 -13.74 11.93
C ALA A 25 0.12 -14.08 10.43
N GLN A 26 -0.97 -14.14 9.67
CA GLN A 26 -0.93 -14.60 8.27
C GLN A 26 -1.06 -13.48 7.24
N TYR A 27 -1.84 -12.43 7.53
CA TYR A 27 -2.23 -11.42 6.54
C TYR A 27 -1.72 -10.02 6.82
N VAL A 28 -1.29 -9.76 8.05
CA VAL A 28 -0.70 -8.50 8.50
C VAL A 28 0.81 -8.68 8.60
N GLY A 29 1.60 -7.66 8.25
CA GLY A 29 3.05 -7.71 8.38
C GLY A 29 3.49 -7.72 9.85
N ASP A 30 4.68 -8.27 10.14
CA ASP A 30 5.19 -8.30 11.52
C ASP A 30 5.59 -6.90 12.01
N ALA A 31 4.74 -6.26 12.81
CA ALA A 31 5.01 -4.99 13.48
C ALA A 31 6.04 -5.09 14.62
N THR A 32 6.43 -6.30 15.05
CA THR A 32 7.32 -6.47 16.21
C THR A 32 8.79 -6.07 15.91
N GLY A 33 9.14 -5.87 14.64
CA GLY A 33 10.42 -5.30 14.19
C GLY A 33 10.45 -3.77 14.03
N ALA A 34 9.31 -3.08 14.20
CA ALA A 34 9.14 -1.67 13.80
C ALA A 34 10.17 -0.69 14.38
N LYS A 35 10.77 -0.97 15.54
CA LYS A 35 11.72 -0.04 16.16
C LYS A 35 13.01 0.19 15.35
N ALA A 36 13.56 -0.84 14.72
CA ALA A 36 14.79 -0.68 13.94
C ALA A 36 14.53 -0.04 12.56
N TYR A 37 13.37 -0.34 11.96
CA TYR A 37 12.94 0.16 10.66
C TYR A 37 12.49 1.63 10.69
N MET A 38 12.02 2.13 11.84
CA MET A 38 11.68 3.54 12.04
C MET A 38 12.91 4.45 12.19
N GLU A 39 14.08 3.92 12.56
CA GLU A 39 15.33 4.68 12.70
C GLU A 39 16.12 4.73 11.38
N ARG A 40 15.47 5.20 10.29
CA ARG A 40 16.10 5.40 8.98
C ARG A 40 16.16 6.87 8.58
N GLU A 41 17.16 7.23 7.78
CA GLU A 41 17.22 8.55 7.16
C GLU A 41 16.05 8.70 6.19
N ARG A 42 15.29 9.79 6.36
CA ARG A 42 14.13 10.13 5.55
C ARG A 42 14.44 11.28 4.61
N ASN A 43 14.03 11.17 3.36
CA ASN A 43 14.21 12.21 2.36
C ASN A 43 12.91 12.98 2.11
N TYR A 44 12.33 13.49 3.20
CA TYR A 44 11.05 14.19 3.17
C TYR A 44 11.04 15.40 2.22
N ASP A 45 10.05 15.44 1.33
CA ASP A 45 9.74 16.65 0.57
C ASP A 45 8.69 17.51 1.28
N TYR A 46 9.17 18.45 2.10
CA TYR A 46 8.33 19.43 2.79
C TYR A 46 7.73 20.50 1.87
N THR A 47 7.98 20.46 0.56
CA THR A 47 7.36 21.39 -0.40
C THR A 47 6.01 20.90 -0.89
N LEU A 48 5.69 19.61 -0.74
CA LEU A 48 4.44 19.00 -1.20
C LEU A 48 3.19 19.68 -0.64
N ALA A 49 3.13 19.94 0.67
CA ALA A 49 1.97 20.59 1.30
C ALA A 49 1.70 21.99 0.73
N LYS A 50 2.72 22.70 0.25
CA LYS A 50 2.57 24.05 -0.34
C LYS A 50 1.87 24.04 -1.69
N GLN A 51 1.74 22.87 -2.32
CA GLN A 51 1.16 22.70 -3.65
C GLN A 51 -0.25 22.12 -3.61
N VAL A 52 -0.82 21.89 -2.41
CA VAL A 52 -2.11 21.20 -2.23
C VAL A 52 -3.27 21.93 -2.91
N ASP A 53 -3.23 23.26 -2.99
CA ASP A 53 -4.25 24.06 -3.67
C ASP A 53 -4.15 24.00 -5.21
N ALA A 54 -3.04 23.50 -5.74
CA ALA A 54 -2.78 23.41 -7.18
C ALA A 54 -3.16 22.03 -7.78
N VAL A 55 -3.42 21.02 -6.94
CA VAL A 55 -3.79 19.68 -7.40
C VAL A 55 -5.30 19.55 -7.58
N ALA A 56 -5.73 18.56 -8.37
CA ALA A 56 -7.14 18.30 -8.61
C ALA A 56 -7.91 18.01 -7.31
N SER A 57 -9.23 18.21 -7.31
CA SER A 57 -10.09 17.84 -6.18
C SER A 57 -10.27 16.33 -6.06
N ASP A 58 -10.15 15.62 -7.19
CA ASP A 58 -10.37 14.19 -7.33
C ASP A 58 -9.32 13.60 -8.27
N VAL A 59 -8.73 12.47 -7.87
CA VAL A 59 -7.76 11.70 -8.64
C VAL A 59 -8.11 10.23 -8.51
N ASP A 60 -8.19 9.50 -9.62
CA ASP A 60 -8.37 8.04 -9.63
C ASP A 60 -7.44 7.39 -10.64
N TRP A 61 -6.28 6.92 -10.18
CA TRP A 61 -5.29 6.27 -11.03
C TRP A 61 -5.77 4.94 -11.60
N VAL A 62 -6.78 4.31 -11.00
CA VAL A 62 -7.41 3.11 -11.57
C VAL A 62 -8.16 3.49 -12.86
N ALA A 63 -8.92 4.59 -12.83
CA ALA A 63 -9.63 5.09 -14.00
C ALA A 63 -8.68 5.63 -15.08
N SER A 64 -7.54 6.19 -14.67
CA SER A 64 -6.48 6.66 -15.58
C SER A 64 -5.64 5.54 -16.20
N GLY A 65 -5.78 4.29 -15.72
CA GLY A 65 -5.03 3.14 -16.26
C GLY A 65 -3.62 2.96 -15.68
N ALA A 66 -3.29 3.61 -14.57
CA ALA A 66 -1.98 3.55 -13.90
C ALA A 66 -1.97 2.59 -12.70
N VAL A 67 -2.91 1.63 -12.64
CA VAL A 67 -3.02 0.67 -11.52
C VAL A 67 -3.35 -0.71 -12.08
N THR A 68 -2.53 -1.71 -11.75
CA THR A 68 -2.77 -3.11 -12.11
C THR A 68 -3.97 -3.70 -11.35
N GLY A 69 -4.43 -4.89 -11.74
CA GLY A 69 -5.47 -5.62 -11.00
C GLY A 69 -5.13 -5.86 -9.53
N VAL A 70 -6.14 -6.02 -8.68
CA VAL A 70 -5.96 -6.41 -7.27
C VAL A 70 -5.34 -7.80 -7.20
N LYS A 71 -4.29 -7.94 -6.38
CA LYS A 71 -3.56 -9.19 -6.14
C LYS A 71 -3.88 -9.74 -4.74
N ASN A 72 -3.33 -10.91 -4.40
CA ASN A 72 -3.51 -11.55 -3.10
C ASN A 72 -2.16 -12.05 -2.55
N GLN A 73 -1.74 -11.53 -1.40
CA GLN A 73 -0.49 -11.91 -0.73
C GLN A 73 -0.57 -13.29 -0.05
N GLY A 74 -1.77 -13.83 0.16
CA GLY A 74 -1.95 -15.08 0.90
C GLY A 74 -1.41 -15.00 2.33
N GLN A 75 -0.88 -16.11 2.83
CA GLN A 75 -0.39 -16.26 4.21
C GLN A 75 1.10 -15.88 4.33
N CYS A 76 1.44 -14.69 3.85
CA CYS A 76 2.80 -14.15 3.84
C CYS A 76 2.75 -12.66 4.19
N GLY A 77 3.54 -12.22 5.16
CA GLY A 77 3.69 -10.82 5.57
C GLY A 77 4.51 -10.00 4.57
N SER A 78 4.14 -10.06 3.29
CA SER A 78 4.82 -9.37 2.18
C SER A 78 4.08 -8.14 1.67
N CYS A 79 3.13 -7.59 2.43
CA CYS A 79 2.36 -6.39 2.07
C CYS A 79 3.25 -5.21 1.65
N TRP A 80 4.42 -5.07 2.28
CA TRP A 80 5.47 -4.11 1.89
C TRP A 80 5.86 -4.23 0.40
N SER A 81 6.06 -5.45 -0.10
CA SER A 81 6.41 -5.69 -1.51
C SER A 81 5.27 -5.37 -2.47
N PHE A 82 4.01 -5.63 -2.09
CA PHE A 82 2.81 -5.28 -2.87
C PHE A 82 2.59 -3.76 -2.93
N SER A 83 2.83 -3.06 -1.81
CA SER A 83 2.78 -1.61 -1.75
C SER A 83 3.84 -0.99 -2.67
N THR A 84 5.10 -1.39 -2.52
CA THR A 84 6.23 -0.94 -3.36
C THR A 84 6.01 -1.18 -4.84
N THR A 85 5.66 -2.40 -5.24
CA THR A 85 5.45 -2.74 -6.65
C THR A 85 4.28 -1.96 -7.22
N GLY A 86 3.17 -1.81 -6.48
CA GLY A 86 2.02 -1.04 -6.94
C GLY A 86 2.32 0.45 -7.19
N ALA A 87 3.16 1.07 -6.34
CA ALA A 87 3.60 2.45 -6.55
C ALA A 87 4.51 2.57 -7.78
N LEU A 88 5.46 1.63 -7.95
CA LEU A 88 6.36 1.62 -9.09
C LEU A 88 5.64 1.30 -10.41
N GLU A 89 4.68 0.37 -10.40
CA GLU A 89 3.83 0.04 -11.54
C GLU A 89 3.15 1.30 -12.09
N GLY A 90 2.52 2.09 -11.20
CA GLY A 90 1.84 3.33 -11.57
C GLY A 90 2.80 4.42 -12.01
N ALA A 91 3.87 4.67 -11.25
CA ALA A 91 4.87 5.68 -11.62
C ALA A 91 5.53 5.38 -12.98
N PHE A 92 5.80 4.11 -13.29
CA PHE A 92 6.40 3.69 -14.54
C PHE A 92 5.46 3.91 -15.74
N GLU A 93 4.16 3.62 -15.57
CA GLU A 93 3.12 3.92 -16.56
C GLU A 93 2.99 5.43 -16.80
N ILE A 94 2.89 6.22 -15.73
CA ILE A 94 2.77 7.68 -15.78
C ILE A 94 3.98 8.33 -16.48
N ALA A 95 5.16 7.74 -16.34
CA ALA A 95 6.37 8.16 -17.04
C ALA A 95 6.36 7.85 -18.56
N GLY A 96 5.30 7.24 -19.08
CA GLY A 96 5.10 6.95 -20.50
C GLY A 96 5.47 5.53 -20.92
N ASN A 97 5.69 4.61 -19.96
CA ASN A 97 5.94 3.20 -20.26
C ASN A 97 4.64 2.40 -20.25
N THR A 98 4.71 1.12 -20.64
CA THR A 98 3.55 0.22 -20.55
C THR A 98 3.31 -0.21 -19.11
N LEU A 99 2.05 -0.12 -18.65
CA LEU A 99 1.65 -0.70 -17.37
C LEU A 99 1.98 -2.19 -17.35
N THR A 100 2.99 -2.56 -16.58
CA THR A 100 3.53 -3.92 -16.50
C THR A 100 3.39 -4.39 -15.07
N SER A 101 2.79 -5.56 -14.84
CA SER A 101 2.73 -6.09 -13.48
C SER A 101 4.10 -6.55 -13.02
N LEU A 102 4.57 -6.01 -11.89
CA LEU A 102 5.89 -6.25 -11.33
C LEU A 102 5.85 -7.35 -10.28
N SER A 103 6.98 -8.03 -10.09
CA SER A 103 7.09 -9.20 -9.21
C SER A 103 7.33 -8.80 -7.76
N GLU A 104 6.32 -8.99 -6.91
CA GLU A 104 6.50 -8.96 -5.46
C GLU A 104 7.46 -10.05 -4.99
N GLN A 105 7.44 -11.22 -5.63
CA GLN A 105 8.31 -12.34 -5.26
C GLN A 105 9.79 -12.03 -5.44
N ASN A 106 10.15 -11.22 -6.44
CA ASN A 106 11.54 -10.82 -6.63
C ASN A 106 12.05 -10.06 -5.41
N LEU A 107 11.24 -9.15 -4.84
CA LEU A 107 11.54 -8.47 -3.59
C LEU A 107 11.57 -9.44 -2.42
N VAL A 108 10.52 -10.24 -2.26
CA VAL A 108 10.40 -11.22 -1.16
C VAL A 108 11.62 -12.13 -1.11
N ASP A 109 12.14 -12.60 -2.26
CA ASP A 109 13.27 -13.53 -2.32
C ASP A 109 14.64 -12.86 -2.27
N CYS A 110 14.80 -11.69 -2.89
CA CYS A 110 16.12 -11.12 -3.16
C CYS A 110 16.47 -9.89 -2.32
N ASP A 111 15.50 -9.17 -1.76
CA ASP A 111 15.81 -8.15 -0.78
C ASP A 111 16.24 -8.83 0.53
N THR A 112 17.49 -8.59 0.91
CA THR A 112 18.09 -9.12 2.15
C THR A 112 18.09 -8.10 3.29
N THR A 113 17.67 -6.87 3.02
CA THR A 113 17.46 -5.83 4.04
C THR A 113 16.13 -6.07 4.75
N ASP A 114 15.12 -6.46 3.98
CA ASP A 114 13.82 -6.88 4.47
C ASP A 114 13.77 -8.39 4.76
N SER A 115 12.71 -8.81 5.45
CA SER A 115 12.59 -10.15 6.04
C SER A 115 11.65 -11.08 5.26
N GLY A 116 11.44 -10.82 3.96
CA GLY A 116 10.58 -11.63 3.11
C GLY A 116 9.13 -11.67 3.61
N CYS A 117 8.65 -12.87 3.97
CA CYS A 117 7.31 -13.04 4.55
C CYS A 117 7.19 -12.62 6.01
N ASN A 118 8.27 -12.23 6.69
CA ASN A 118 8.23 -11.75 8.07
C ASN A 118 8.21 -10.21 8.13
N GLY A 119 7.76 -9.53 7.07
CA GLY A 119 7.72 -8.07 7.02
C GLY A 119 8.91 -7.43 6.32
N GLY A 120 8.78 -6.12 6.12
CA GLY A 120 9.71 -5.30 5.36
C GLY A 120 9.18 -3.88 5.22
N LEU A 121 9.92 -3.04 4.51
CA LEU A 121 9.69 -1.61 4.43
C LEU A 121 9.75 -1.14 2.98
N MET A 122 8.77 -0.35 2.55
CA MET A 122 8.67 0.04 1.14
C MET A 122 9.91 0.80 0.65
N ASP A 123 10.53 1.62 1.51
CA ASP A 123 11.76 2.35 1.20
C ASP A 123 12.98 1.44 1.02
N ASN A 124 13.08 0.35 1.81
CA ASN A 124 14.15 -0.63 1.63
C ASN A 124 14.00 -1.32 0.29
N ALA A 125 12.77 -1.69 -0.06
CA ALA A 125 12.44 -2.28 -1.34
C ALA A 125 12.72 -1.32 -2.51
N PHE A 126 12.38 -0.03 -2.41
CA PHE A 126 12.75 0.97 -3.42
C PHE A 126 14.27 1.09 -3.58
N LYS A 127 15.02 1.19 -2.48
CA LYS A 127 16.50 1.21 -2.51
C LYS A 127 17.07 -0.08 -3.11
N TRP A 128 16.47 -1.23 -2.80
CA TRP A 128 16.87 -2.50 -3.38
C TRP A 128 16.65 -2.50 -4.89
N ILE A 129 15.48 -2.09 -5.40
CA ILE A 129 15.18 -2.01 -6.84
C ILE A 129 16.21 -1.12 -7.55
N GLN A 130 16.50 0.05 -6.97
CA GLN A 130 17.51 0.97 -7.50
C GLN A 130 18.89 0.29 -7.59
N SER A 131 19.36 -0.33 -6.50
CA SER A 131 20.68 -0.97 -6.44
C SER A 131 20.78 -2.26 -7.29
N ASN A 132 19.67 -2.97 -7.46
CA ASN A 132 19.57 -4.17 -8.28
C ASN A 132 19.47 -3.86 -9.79
N GLY A 133 19.37 -2.57 -10.16
CA GLY A 133 19.22 -2.13 -11.56
C GLY A 133 17.83 -2.37 -12.14
N GLY A 134 16.81 -2.49 -11.28
CA GLY A 134 15.42 -2.71 -11.65
C GLY A 134 14.80 -3.95 -11.01
N ILE A 135 13.58 -4.27 -11.44
CA ILE A 135 12.75 -5.37 -10.92
C ILE A 135 12.16 -6.20 -12.05
N CYS A 136 11.92 -7.49 -11.78
CA CYS A 136 11.33 -8.42 -12.75
C CYS A 136 9.81 -8.25 -12.87
N SER A 137 9.27 -8.73 -13.99
CA SER A 137 7.82 -8.84 -14.18
C SER A 137 7.23 -9.97 -13.34
N GLU A 138 5.96 -9.87 -12.97
CA GLU A 138 5.20 -10.96 -12.34
C GLU A 138 5.14 -12.20 -13.25
N ALA A 139 5.13 -12.01 -14.57
CA ALA A 139 5.10 -13.12 -15.54
C ALA A 139 6.40 -13.96 -15.50
N ASP A 140 7.56 -13.32 -15.31
CA ASP A 140 8.87 -13.99 -15.29
C ASP A 140 9.25 -14.49 -13.90
N TYR A 141 8.71 -13.86 -12.85
CA TYR A 141 8.97 -14.21 -11.45
C TYR A 141 7.67 -14.19 -10.64
N ALA A 142 6.83 -15.19 -10.87
CA ALA A 142 5.51 -15.29 -10.26
C ALA A 142 5.54 -15.40 -8.73
N TYR A 143 4.51 -14.83 -8.10
CA TYR A 143 4.27 -14.87 -6.67
C TYR A 143 3.90 -16.27 -6.14
N THR A 144 4.49 -16.64 -5.01
CA THR A 144 4.36 -17.97 -4.39
C THR A 144 3.95 -17.93 -2.93
N ALA A 145 3.74 -16.73 -2.36
CA ALA A 145 3.35 -16.52 -0.96
C ALA A 145 4.29 -17.20 0.06
N ALA A 146 5.57 -17.32 -0.27
CA ALA A 146 6.60 -17.89 0.61
C ALA A 146 7.98 -17.32 0.26
N LYS A 147 8.88 -17.22 1.24
CA LYS A 147 10.30 -16.90 0.97
C LYS A 147 10.94 -18.07 0.23
N GLY A 148 11.40 -17.82 -0.98
CA GLY A 148 12.16 -18.73 -1.83
C GLY A 148 13.65 -18.38 -1.90
N THR A 149 14.33 -19.01 -2.85
CA THR A 149 15.71 -18.68 -3.21
C THR A 149 15.69 -17.59 -4.28
N CYS A 150 16.47 -16.52 -4.07
CA CYS A 150 16.60 -15.44 -5.05
C CYS A 150 17.04 -15.95 -6.42
N LYS A 151 16.21 -15.72 -7.44
CA LYS A 151 16.53 -16.00 -8.85
C LYS A 151 17.09 -14.73 -9.50
N THR A 152 18.18 -14.89 -10.26
CA THR A 152 18.84 -13.78 -10.98
C THR A 152 18.59 -13.80 -12.48
N THR A 153 17.77 -14.74 -12.98
CA THR A 153 17.63 -15.05 -14.40
C THR A 153 16.47 -14.35 -15.10
N CYS A 154 15.82 -13.37 -14.47
CA CYS A 154 14.71 -12.63 -15.05
C CYS A 154 15.14 -11.25 -15.55
N ASP A 155 14.50 -10.80 -16.63
CA ASP A 155 14.73 -9.48 -17.19
C ASP A 155 14.17 -8.39 -16.27
N LYS A 156 14.91 -7.27 -16.16
CA LYS A 156 14.48 -6.11 -15.37
C LYS A 156 13.62 -5.21 -16.26
N VAL A 157 12.32 -5.20 -15.99
CA VAL A 157 11.30 -4.56 -16.84
C VAL A 157 10.92 -3.15 -16.38
N ALA A 158 11.22 -2.82 -15.12
CA ALA A 158 11.05 -1.48 -14.56
C ALA A 158 12.27 -1.12 -13.73
N THR A 159 12.68 0.15 -13.81
CA THR A 159 13.84 0.70 -13.09
C THR A 159 13.40 1.88 -12.24
N LEU A 160 14.25 2.22 -11.26
CA LEU A 160 13.96 3.26 -10.29
C LEU A 160 15.21 4.11 -10.04
N SER A 161 15.05 5.44 -10.09
CA SER A 161 16.14 6.39 -9.82
C SER A 161 16.26 6.81 -8.35
N GLY A 162 15.20 6.64 -7.55
CA GLY A 162 15.16 7.05 -6.15
C GLY A 162 13.78 6.76 -5.56
N HIS A 163 13.49 7.31 -4.40
CA HIS A 163 12.13 7.44 -3.87
C HIS A 163 12.09 8.75 -3.09
N THR A 164 10.91 9.20 -2.68
CA THR A 164 10.72 10.39 -1.86
C THR A 164 9.75 10.06 -0.75
N ASP A 165 10.12 10.42 0.48
CA ASP A 165 9.23 10.35 1.64
C ASP A 165 8.28 11.54 1.66
N VAL A 166 7.02 11.30 2.00
CA VAL A 166 6.05 12.36 2.28
C VAL A 166 6.08 12.65 3.79
N PRO A 167 6.09 13.94 4.23
CA PRO A 167 6.13 14.29 5.64
C PRO A 167 5.08 13.54 6.48
N SER A 168 5.55 12.90 7.56
CA SER A 168 4.70 12.05 8.41
C SER A 168 3.53 12.85 9.04
N GLY A 169 2.32 12.31 8.89
CA GLY A 169 1.07 12.88 9.40
C GLY A 169 0.50 14.03 8.56
N ASP A 170 1.16 14.43 7.46
CA ASP A 170 0.74 15.53 6.61
C ASP A 170 -0.12 15.04 5.44
N GLU A 171 -1.44 15.05 5.63
CA GLU A 171 -2.39 14.61 4.61
C GLU A 171 -2.48 15.56 3.40
N ASP A 172 -2.10 16.83 3.55
CA ASP A 172 -2.02 17.77 2.42
C ASP A 172 -0.81 17.43 1.54
N ALA A 173 0.34 17.13 2.15
CA ALA A 173 1.50 16.61 1.44
C ALA A 173 1.21 15.27 0.77
N LEU A 174 0.51 14.35 1.44
CA LEU A 174 0.06 13.09 0.85
C LEU A 174 -0.85 13.33 -0.34
N LYS A 175 -1.78 14.29 -0.27
CA LYS A 175 -2.69 14.61 -1.36
C LYS A 175 -1.93 15.10 -2.59
N THR A 176 -0.93 15.95 -2.38
CA THR A 176 -0.03 16.40 -3.45
C THR A 176 0.74 15.24 -4.05
N ALA A 177 1.31 14.36 -3.23
CA ALA A 177 2.04 13.18 -3.72
C ALA A 177 1.15 12.23 -4.53
N VAL A 178 -0.07 11.97 -4.06
CA VAL A 178 -1.05 11.13 -4.78
C VAL A 178 -1.49 11.78 -6.09
N ALA A 179 -1.46 13.11 -6.20
CA ALA A 179 -1.72 13.78 -7.47
C ALA A 179 -0.61 13.59 -8.51
N ILE A 180 0.60 13.19 -8.09
CA ILE A 180 1.73 12.85 -8.97
C ILE A 180 1.62 11.40 -9.46
N GLY A 181 1.27 10.47 -8.58
CA GLY A 181 1.12 9.05 -8.87
C GLY A 181 0.64 8.24 -7.66
N PRO A 182 0.42 6.92 -7.78
CA PRO A 182 0.10 6.08 -6.62
C PRO A 182 1.20 6.09 -5.55
N VAL A 183 0.81 6.14 -4.28
CA VAL A 183 1.74 6.29 -3.14
C VAL A 183 1.68 5.08 -2.23
N SER A 184 2.85 4.51 -1.92
CA SER A 184 2.99 3.45 -0.92
C SER A 184 2.78 4.04 0.47
N ILE A 185 1.98 3.37 1.29
CA ILE A 185 1.71 3.78 2.68
C ILE A 185 1.66 2.58 3.61
N ALA A 186 1.75 2.81 4.91
CA ALA A 186 1.38 1.82 5.92
C ALA A 186 0.14 2.27 6.70
N ILE A 187 -0.64 1.30 7.19
CA ILE A 187 -1.81 1.49 8.05
C ILE A 187 -1.80 0.47 9.20
N GLU A 188 -2.61 0.69 10.23
CA GLU A 188 -3.00 -0.35 11.21
C GLU A 188 -4.21 -1.13 10.67
N ALA A 189 -4.00 -2.41 10.34
CA ALA A 189 -4.97 -3.32 9.74
C ALA A 189 -5.30 -4.52 10.63
N ASP A 190 -4.59 -4.72 11.74
CA ASP A 190 -4.89 -5.66 12.82
C ASP A 190 -6.10 -5.22 13.69
N LYS A 191 -7.15 -4.65 13.09
CA LYS A 191 -8.40 -4.39 13.82
C LYS A 191 -9.59 -4.94 13.06
N SER A 192 -10.56 -5.48 13.81
CA SER A 192 -11.79 -6.06 13.26
C SER A 192 -12.56 -5.12 12.33
N VAL A 193 -12.47 -3.80 12.57
CA VAL A 193 -13.10 -2.77 11.72
C VAL A 193 -12.52 -2.78 10.30
N PHE A 194 -11.22 -3.02 10.16
CA PHE A 194 -10.55 -3.10 8.86
C PHE A 194 -10.71 -4.51 8.26
N GLN A 195 -10.45 -5.56 9.06
CA GLN A 195 -10.62 -6.95 8.63
C GLN A 195 -11.99 -7.21 7.99
N SER A 196 -13.06 -6.69 8.59
CA SER A 196 -14.45 -6.92 8.16
C SER A 196 -14.99 -5.83 7.23
N TYR A 197 -14.17 -4.88 6.79
CA TYR A 197 -14.62 -3.80 5.90
C TYR A 197 -15.25 -4.38 4.62
N SER A 198 -16.38 -3.81 4.22
CA SER A 198 -17.13 -4.24 3.03
C SER A 198 -17.39 -3.11 2.04
N SER A 199 -17.82 -1.93 2.51
CA SER A 199 -18.11 -0.80 1.62
C SER A 199 -18.24 0.53 2.35
N GLY A 200 -18.22 1.64 1.61
CA GLY A 200 -18.43 2.99 2.13
C GLY A 200 -17.14 3.63 2.65
N ILE A 201 -17.23 4.81 3.26
CA ILE A 201 -16.05 5.55 3.74
C ILE A 201 -15.76 5.15 5.19
N LEU A 202 -14.64 4.47 5.42
CA LEU A 202 -14.16 4.10 6.74
C LEU A 202 -13.64 5.35 7.47
N ASP A 203 -14.39 5.82 8.47
CA ASP A 203 -14.10 7.01 9.27
C ASP A 203 -13.78 6.70 10.75
N SER A 204 -13.58 5.41 11.07
CA SER A 204 -13.45 4.96 12.45
C SER A 204 -12.01 4.99 12.93
N SER A 205 -11.75 5.71 14.02
CA SER A 205 -10.48 5.65 14.75
C SER A 205 -10.21 4.31 15.44
N ALA A 206 -11.16 3.36 15.38
CA ALA A 206 -11.01 2.04 15.97
C ALA A 206 -9.94 1.17 15.29
N CYS A 207 -9.46 1.56 14.10
CA CYS A 207 -8.28 0.93 13.52
C CYS A 207 -6.98 1.32 14.23
N GLY A 208 -6.88 2.50 14.86
CA GLY A 208 -5.66 2.96 15.53
C GLY A 208 -4.61 3.58 14.60
N THR A 209 -3.34 3.57 15.01
CA THR A 209 -2.17 4.10 14.28
C THR A 209 -0.86 3.32 14.51
N ASN A 210 -0.92 2.09 15.05
CA ASN A 210 0.20 1.15 15.19
C ASN A 210 0.38 0.39 13.87
N LEU A 211 1.10 1.00 12.94
CA LEU A 211 1.21 0.53 11.56
C LEU A 211 1.77 -0.89 11.48
N ASP A 212 1.11 -1.73 10.67
CA ASP A 212 1.41 -3.16 10.55
C ASP A 212 1.17 -3.70 9.13
N HIS A 213 0.62 -2.88 8.22
CA HIS A 213 0.23 -3.34 6.89
C HIS A 213 0.53 -2.31 5.80
N GLY A 214 1.29 -2.72 4.79
CA GLY A 214 1.60 -1.92 3.61
C GLY A 214 0.49 -1.98 2.57
N VAL A 215 -0.02 -0.82 2.15
CA VAL A 215 -1.07 -0.70 1.13
C VAL A 215 -0.73 0.45 0.16
N LEU A 216 -1.57 0.66 -0.86
CA LEU A 216 -1.30 1.64 -1.91
C LEU A 216 -2.45 2.64 -2.03
N VAL A 217 -2.18 3.93 -1.83
CA VAL A 217 -3.14 4.98 -2.18
C VAL A 217 -3.13 5.18 -3.68
N VAL A 218 -4.27 4.97 -4.32
CA VAL A 218 -4.43 5.04 -5.78
C VAL A 218 -5.28 6.23 -6.22
N GLY A 219 -5.67 7.09 -5.28
CA GLY A 219 -6.50 8.23 -5.56
C GLY A 219 -7.16 8.80 -4.31
N TYR A 220 -7.92 9.86 -4.53
CA TYR A 220 -8.77 10.50 -3.55
C TYR A 220 -9.96 11.16 -4.24
N GLY A 221 -11.00 11.45 -3.48
CA GLY A 221 -12.14 12.19 -4.00
C GLY A 221 -13.15 12.55 -2.92
N THR A 222 -14.34 12.93 -3.36
CA THR A 222 -15.47 13.25 -2.48
C THR A 222 -16.71 12.45 -2.86
N ASP A 223 -17.36 11.83 -1.87
CA ASP A 223 -18.65 11.15 -2.03
C ASP A 223 -19.65 11.71 -1.01
N ASP A 224 -20.77 12.23 -1.49
CA ASP A 224 -21.83 12.89 -0.68
C ASP A 224 -21.28 13.90 0.36
N GLY A 225 -20.32 14.73 -0.06
CA GLY A 225 -19.67 15.74 0.79
C GLY A 225 -18.62 15.20 1.76
N SER A 226 -18.32 13.90 1.73
CA SER A 226 -17.29 13.26 2.54
C SER A 226 -16.04 12.97 1.71
N GLU A 227 -14.91 13.52 2.13
CA GLU A 227 -13.61 13.33 1.47
C GLU A 227 -13.01 11.95 1.83
N TYR A 228 -12.42 11.27 0.85
CA TYR A 228 -11.82 9.95 1.05
C TYR A 228 -10.52 9.75 0.27
N TRP A 229 -9.69 8.85 0.77
CA TRP A 229 -8.61 8.16 0.07
C TRP A 229 -9.14 6.87 -0.54
N LYS A 230 -8.79 6.57 -1.79
CA LYS A 230 -9.02 5.26 -2.41
C LYS A 230 -7.75 4.44 -2.26
N VAL A 231 -7.83 3.32 -1.56
CA VAL A 231 -6.67 2.50 -1.21
C VAL A 231 -6.84 1.10 -1.78
N LYS A 232 -5.83 0.62 -2.51
CA LYS A 232 -5.73 -0.74 -3.02
C LYS A 232 -5.11 -1.64 -1.95
N ASN A 233 -5.79 -2.73 -1.62
CA ASN A 233 -5.30 -3.74 -0.69
C ASN A 233 -4.74 -4.97 -1.44
N SER A 234 -4.04 -5.85 -0.72
CA SER A 234 -3.39 -7.06 -1.22
C SER A 234 -4.05 -8.35 -0.70
N TRP A 235 -5.35 -8.30 -0.41
CA TRP A 235 -6.14 -9.42 0.14
C TRP A 235 -7.15 -10.00 -0.86
N GLY A 236 -6.92 -9.79 -2.16
CA GLY A 236 -7.82 -10.26 -3.21
C GLY A 236 -9.09 -9.41 -3.37
N THR A 237 -9.83 -9.68 -4.45
CA THR A 237 -11.02 -8.91 -4.85
C THR A 237 -12.26 -9.23 -4.01
N THR A 238 -12.21 -10.26 -3.19
CA THR A 238 -13.28 -10.72 -2.29
C THR A 238 -13.42 -9.85 -1.04
N TRP A 239 -12.38 -9.11 -0.68
CA TRP A 239 -12.37 -8.19 0.46
C TRP A 239 -12.74 -6.76 0.03
N GLY A 240 -13.47 -6.04 0.89
CA GLY A 240 -13.81 -4.63 0.67
C GLY A 240 -14.59 -4.35 -0.63
N GLU A 241 -14.34 -3.19 -1.22
CA GLU A 241 -14.96 -2.75 -2.46
C GLU A 241 -14.18 -3.30 -3.67
N SER A 242 -14.32 -4.61 -3.91
CA SER A 242 -13.56 -5.35 -4.94
C SER A 242 -12.03 -5.28 -4.77
N GLY A 243 -11.56 -5.37 -3.52
CA GLY A 243 -10.15 -5.28 -3.13
C GLY A 243 -9.66 -3.89 -2.75
N TYR A 244 -10.56 -2.90 -2.75
CA TYR A 244 -10.27 -1.53 -2.35
C TYR A 244 -10.98 -1.16 -1.05
N VAL A 245 -10.47 -0.12 -0.39
CA VAL A 245 -11.13 0.55 0.73
C VAL A 245 -11.11 2.05 0.50
N ARG A 246 -12.23 2.70 0.83
CA ARG A 246 -12.29 4.15 0.97
C ARG A 246 -12.09 4.53 2.44
N ILE A 247 -11.06 5.31 2.74
CA ILE A 247 -10.72 5.76 4.10
C ILE A 247 -10.95 7.27 4.17
N ALA A 248 -11.57 7.76 5.24
CA ALA A 248 -11.83 9.18 5.40
C ALA A 248 -10.51 9.99 5.40
N ARG A 249 -10.51 11.10 4.65
CA ARG A 249 -9.37 12.04 4.57
C ARG A 249 -9.51 13.14 5.61
N GLY A 250 -8.39 13.58 6.19
CA GLY A 250 -8.29 14.72 7.11
C GLY A 250 -8.29 14.37 8.60
N SER A 251 -8.07 13.12 8.98
CA SER A 251 -8.01 12.68 10.38
C SER A 251 -6.98 11.57 10.64
N ASN A 252 -6.08 11.33 9.69
CA ASN A 252 -5.06 10.29 9.69
C ASN A 252 -5.63 8.92 10.12
N ILE A 253 -6.82 8.58 9.61
CA ILE A 253 -7.53 7.35 9.98
C ILE A 253 -6.64 6.15 9.62
N CYS A 254 -6.47 5.24 10.58
CA CYS A 254 -5.60 4.07 10.49
C CYS A 254 -4.11 4.39 10.34
N GLY A 255 -3.69 5.65 10.54
CA GLY A 255 -2.31 6.09 10.35
C GLY A 255 -1.90 6.24 8.89
N ILE A 256 -2.86 6.43 7.97
CA ILE A 256 -2.66 6.45 6.52
C ILE A 256 -1.55 7.41 6.03
N ALA A 257 -1.32 8.52 6.72
CA ALA A 257 -0.30 9.51 6.39
C ALA A 257 0.98 9.39 7.22
N SER A 258 1.13 8.34 8.05
CA SER A 258 2.25 8.22 8.97
C SER A 258 3.55 7.69 8.33
N GLU A 259 3.46 6.77 7.37
CA GLU A 259 4.62 6.21 6.62
C GLU A 259 4.44 6.22 5.07
N PRO A 260 4.12 7.37 4.45
CA PRO A 260 3.99 7.49 3.00
C PRO A 260 5.34 7.69 2.26
N SER A 261 5.55 6.94 1.17
CA SER A 261 6.67 7.14 0.23
C SER A 261 6.29 6.75 -1.20
N TYR A 262 6.98 7.34 -2.18
CA TYR A 262 6.73 7.08 -3.60
C TYR A 262 8.04 7.05 -4.42
N PRO A 263 8.11 6.24 -5.50
CA PRO A 263 9.29 6.08 -6.35
C PRO A 263 9.61 7.30 -7.24
#